data_AF-X0XEC4-F1
#
_entry.id   AF-X0XEC4-F1
#
_cell.length_a   1.000
_cell.length_b   1.000
_cell.length_c   1.000
_cell.angle_alpha   90.00
_cell.angle_beta   90.00
_cell.angle_gamma   90.00
#
_symmetry.space_group_name_H-M   'P 1'
#
loop_
_entity.id
_entity.type
_entity.pdbx_description
1 polymer ?
#
loop_
_entity_poly.entity_id
_entity_poly.type
_entity_poly.pdbx_seq_one_letter_code
_entity_poly.pdbx_strand_id
1 'polypeptide(L)'
;AFQHTITLQLNQLELQQNDLILLMKQAEADIENLKRLAVGPITVQVERQVEIDPVMIMLAQRLAILESELGGQLTKFGENHRVVRRTQELVNETKHERQLRQSEIAEQVRQANLKNAQDLLIVLQGRSEELERLRLEAEAQKKDLDLARVQYEQRLAIRDERKQVLDEIKATIESYRMMHDDPETPKVQSVGYAPAPLEVSSPRWEFYFPGGTILGFMFGIGLALALELLNDLVRTPRDVTRFLHIPLLSVV
;
A
#
# COMPACT_ATOMS: atom_id res chain seq x y z
N ALA A 1 -23.12 3.20 -6.41
CA ALA A 1 -22.96 2.78 -4.99
C ALA A 1 -22.36 1.37 -4.89
N PHE A 2 -22.95 0.33 -5.50
CA PHE A 2 -22.52 -1.08 -5.34
C PHE A 2 -21.11 -1.46 -5.89
N GLN A 3 -20.63 -0.86 -6.98
CA GLN A 3 -19.23 -1.12 -7.42
C GLN A 3 -18.22 -0.59 -6.40
N HIS A 4 -18.43 0.63 -5.90
CA HIS A 4 -17.56 1.22 -4.88
C HIS A 4 -17.48 0.35 -3.63
N THR A 5 -18.57 -0.30 -3.23
CA THR A 5 -18.57 -1.19 -2.06
C THR A 5 -17.78 -2.48 -2.30
N ILE A 6 -17.95 -3.15 -3.45
CA ILE A 6 -17.21 -4.39 -3.74
C ILE A 6 -15.72 -4.11 -3.98
N THR A 7 -15.38 -3.02 -4.68
CA THR A 7 -13.96 -2.63 -4.85
C THR A 7 -13.33 -2.23 -3.52
N LEU A 8 -14.06 -1.54 -2.65
CA LEU A 8 -13.57 -1.20 -1.31
C LEU A 8 -13.35 -2.46 -0.47
N GLN A 9 -14.29 -3.41 -0.52
CA GLN A 9 -14.18 -4.69 0.16
C GLN A 9 -12.97 -5.49 -0.32
N LEU A 10 -12.74 -5.58 -1.64
CA LEU A 10 -11.57 -6.25 -2.19
C LEU A 10 -10.26 -5.60 -1.74
N ASN A 11 -10.17 -4.27 -1.79
CA ASN A 11 -8.99 -3.55 -1.30
C ASN A 11 -8.77 -3.80 0.21
N GLN A 12 -9.84 -3.83 0.99
CA GLN A 12 -9.75 -4.12 2.43
C GLN A 12 -9.29 -5.56 2.70
N LEU A 13 -9.79 -6.54 1.94
CA LEU A 13 -9.35 -7.92 2.01
C LEU A 13 -7.87 -8.06 1.63
N GLU A 14 -7.42 -7.36 0.59
CA GLU A 14 -6.01 -7.35 0.17
C GLU A 14 -5.09 -6.76 1.25
N LEU A 15 -5.49 -5.66 1.89
CA LEU A 15 -4.75 -5.10 3.03
C LEU A 15 -4.66 -6.10 4.19
N GLN A 16 -5.79 -6.72 4.56
CA GLN A 16 -5.81 -7.75 5.60
C GLN A 16 -4.95 -8.96 5.25
N GLN A 17 -4.89 -9.35 3.97
CA GLN A 17 -4.02 -10.41 3.48
C GLN A 17 -2.55 -10.07 3.68
N ASN A 18 -2.16 -8.85 3.30
CA ASN A 18 -0.79 -8.38 3.45
C ASN A 18 -0.35 -8.32 4.92
N ASP A 19 -1.22 -7.78 5.79
CA ASP A 19 -0.98 -7.76 7.23
C ASP A 19 -0.82 -9.18 7.79
N LEU A 20 -1.67 -10.11 7.36
CA LEU A 20 -1.60 -11.50 7.81
C LEU A 20 -0.33 -12.21 7.33
N ILE A 21 0.12 -11.97 6.10
CA ILE A 21 1.38 -12.50 5.58
C ILE A 21 2.56 -11.98 6.41
N LEU A 22 2.54 -10.70 6.79
CA LEU A 22 3.58 -10.13 7.66
C LEU A 22 3.60 -10.82 9.03
N LEU A 23 2.42 -11.02 9.64
CA LEU A 23 2.30 -11.75 10.91
C LEU A 23 2.78 -13.20 10.81
N MET A 24 2.47 -13.90 9.71
CA MET A 24 2.94 -15.26 9.47
C MET A 24 4.47 -15.31 9.36
N LYS A 25 5.08 -14.38 8.62
CA LYS A 25 6.55 -14.30 8.51
C LYS A 25 7.22 -14.00 9.85
N GLN A 26 6.63 -13.13 10.66
CA GLN A 26 7.11 -12.87 12.02
C GLN A 26 7.02 -14.13 12.88
N ALA A 27 5.89 -14.84 12.86
CA ALA A 27 5.71 -16.09 13.59
C ALA A 27 6.71 -17.18 13.14
N GLU A 28 6.98 -17.29 11.83
CA GLU A 28 7.99 -18.21 11.28
C GLU A 28 9.40 -17.88 11.78
N ALA A 29 9.78 -16.59 11.77
CA ALA A 29 11.06 -16.13 12.31
C ALA A 29 11.17 -16.40 13.82
N ASP A 30 10.09 -16.19 14.57
CA ASP A 30 10.03 -16.50 16.00
C ASP A 30 10.15 -18.00 16.27
N ILE A 31 9.49 -18.85 15.48
CA ILE A 31 9.66 -20.30 15.54
C ILE A 31 11.11 -20.69 15.27
N GLU A 32 11.76 -20.09 14.27
CA GLU A 32 13.17 -20.37 13.98
C GLU A 32 14.08 -19.97 15.14
N ASN A 33 13.85 -18.79 15.72
CA ASN A 33 14.56 -18.34 16.91
C ASN A 33 14.34 -19.29 18.09
N LEU A 34 13.09 -19.71 18.34
CA LEU A 34 12.75 -20.64 19.41
C LEU A 34 13.33 -22.04 19.18
N LYS A 35 13.42 -22.51 17.93
CA LYS A 35 14.11 -23.77 17.59
C LYS A 35 15.59 -23.71 17.92
N ARG A 36 16.26 -22.59 17.64
CA ARG A 36 17.67 -22.40 18.01
C ARG A 36 17.83 -22.35 19.53
N LEU A 37 16.92 -21.67 20.22
CA LEU A 37 16.93 -21.58 21.68
C LEU A 37 16.55 -22.89 22.36
N ALA A 38 15.80 -23.79 21.70
CA ALA A 38 15.40 -25.10 22.22
C ALA A 38 16.61 -25.97 22.64
N VAL A 39 17.74 -25.80 21.95
CA VAL A 39 18.98 -26.58 22.17
C VAL A 39 20.06 -25.74 22.88
N GLY A 40 19.76 -24.49 23.24
CA GLY A 40 20.71 -23.51 23.77
C GLY A 40 20.77 -23.43 25.30
N PRO A 41 21.64 -22.54 25.84
CA PRO A 41 21.71 -22.27 27.27
C PRO A 41 20.40 -21.67 27.81
N ILE A 42 20.16 -21.81 29.12
CA ILE A 42 19.01 -21.21 29.79
C ILE A 42 19.05 -19.69 29.60
N THR A 43 18.02 -19.14 28.96
CA THR A 43 17.89 -17.68 28.78
C THR A 43 17.26 -17.04 30.00
N VAL A 44 17.43 -15.73 30.18
CA VAL A 44 16.87 -14.95 31.30
C VAL A 44 15.34 -15.12 31.44
N GLN A 45 14.63 -15.33 30.33
CA GLN A 45 13.17 -15.58 30.37
C GLN A 45 12.85 -16.93 30.99
N VAL A 46 13.57 -17.98 30.61
CA VAL A 46 13.41 -19.34 31.14
C VAL A 46 13.89 -19.40 32.60
N GLU A 47 14.97 -18.70 32.92
CA GLU A 47 15.51 -18.61 34.28
C GLU A 47 14.48 -18.05 35.26
N ARG A 48 13.79 -16.96 34.91
CA ARG A 48 12.70 -16.42 35.75
C ARG A 48 11.56 -17.43 35.97
N GLN A 49 11.21 -18.21 34.95
CA GLN A 49 10.18 -19.27 35.10
C GLN A 49 10.65 -20.42 35.99
N VAL A 50 11.95 -20.74 35.96
CA VAL A 50 12.55 -21.70 36.88
C VAL A 50 12.54 -21.17 38.31
N GLU A 51 12.86 -19.89 38.53
CA GLU A 51 12.95 -19.30 39.88
C GLU A 51 11.59 -19.21 40.59
N ILE A 52 10.50 -19.01 39.85
CA ILE A 52 9.15 -18.93 40.41
C ILE A 52 8.47 -20.30 40.56
N ASP A 53 9.10 -21.39 40.13
CA ASP A 53 8.53 -22.73 40.27
C ASP A 53 8.43 -23.11 41.76
N PRO A 54 7.26 -23.59 42.23
CA PRO A 54 7.07 -23.91 43.65
C PRO A 54 8.07 -24.94 44.20
N VAL A 55 8.48 -25.92 43.38
CA VAL A 55 9.44 -26.95 43.79
C VAL A 55 10.83 -26.34 43.90
N MET A 56 11.21 -25.47 42.96
CA MET A 56 12.48 -24.75 43.03
C MET A 56 12.57 -23.83 44.26
N ILE A 57 11.49 -23.14 44.62
CA ILE A 57 11.42 -22.33 45.84
C ILE A 57 11.58 -23.20 47.09
N MET A 58 10.87 -24.33 47.15
CA MET A 58 10.99 -25.28 48.27
C MET A 58 12.41 -25.84 48.40
N LEU A 59 13.03 -26.25 47.29
CA LEU A 59 14.41 -26.75 47.26
C LEU A 59 15.42 -25.67 47.67
N ALA A 60 15.21 -24.42 47.26
CA ALA A 60 16.03 -23.29 47.67
C ALA A 60 15.94 -23.03 49.19
N GLN A 61 14.73 -23.08 49.76
CA GLN A 61 14.52 -22.95 51.20
C GLN A 61 15.17 -24.10 51.98
N ARG A 62 14.97 -25.35 51.53
CA ARG A 62 15.60 -26.53 52.13
C ARG A 62 17.12 -26.42 52.10
N LEU A 63 17.68 -25.99 50.97
CA LEU A 63 19.11 -25.81 50.82
C LEU A 63 19.65 -24.74 51.78
N ALA A 64 18.98 -23.60 51.90
CA ALA A 64 19.39 -22.53 52.81
C ALA A 64 19.40 -23.00 54.29
N ILE A 65 18.42 -23.81 54.69
CA ILE A 65 18.38 -24.41 56.04
C ILE A 65 19.56 -25.37 56.24
N LEU A 66 19.79 -26.30 55.31
CA LEU A 66 20.87 -27.28 55.39
C LEU A 66 22.26 -26.62 55.38
N GLU A 67 22.46 -25.57 54.59
CA GLU A 67 23.73 -24.82 54.56
C GLU A 67 23.98 -24.06 55.88
N SER A 68 22.94 -23.49 56.49
CA SER A 68 23.04 -22.88 57.82
C SER A 68 23.36 -23.91 58.90
N GLU A 69 22.71 -25.08 58.87
CA GLU A 69 22.99 -26.19 59.80
C GLU A 69 24.43 -26.68 59.65
N LEU A 70 24.89 -26.86 58.41
CA LEU A 70 26.24 -27.28 58.09
C LEU A 70 27.28 -26.29 58.65
N GLY A 71 27.09 -24.99 58.44
CA GLY A 71 27.99 -23.96 58.97
C GLY A 71 28.09 -23.98 60.51
N GLY A 72 26.95 -24.20 61.18
CA GLY A 72 26.91 -24.36 62.63
C GLY A 72 27.62 -25.63 63.12
N GLN A 73 27.50 -26.74 62.39
CA GLN A 73 28.15 -28.01 62.73
C GLN A 73 29.66 -27.99 62.44
N LEU A 74 30.09 -27.38 61.33
CA LEU A 74 31.49 -27.21 60.97
C LEU A 74 32.26 -26.46 62.06
N THR A 75 31.65 -25.39 62.59
CA THR A 75 32.22 -24.60 63.69
C THR A 75 32.39 -25.40 64.98
N LYS A 76 31.47 -26.34 65.27
CA LYS A 76 31.44 -27.11 66.52
C LYS A 76 32.25 -28.40 66.50
N PHE A 77 32.24 -29.12 65.38
CA PHE A 77 32.70 -30.51 65.31
C PHE A 77 33.89 -30.72 64.35
N GLY A 78 34.17 -29.75 63.47
CA GLY A 78 35.18 -29.88 62.42
C GLY A 78 34.72 -30.73 61.21
N GLU A 79 35.46 -30.65 60.11
CA GLU A 79 35.06 -31.19 58.79
C GLU A 79 34.83 -32.71 58.75
N ASN A 80 35.62 -33.49 59.49
CA ASN A 80 35.58 -34.96 59.42
C ASN A 80 34.51 -35.62 60.30
N HIS A 81 33.76 -34.84 61.08
CA HIS A 81 32.74 -35.40 61.97
C HIS A 81 31.60 -36.07 61.18
N ARG A 82 31.09 -37.20 61.68
CA ARG A 82 30.04 -37.98 60.99
C ARG A 82 28.78 -37.16 60.68
N VAL A 83 28.38 -36.27 61.59
CA VAL A 83 27.19 -35.43 61.43
C VAL A 83 27.41 -34.40 60.31
N VAL A 84 28.58 -33.78 60.26
CA VAL A 84 28.95 -32.81 59.21
C VAL A 84 28.94 -33.49 57.84
N ARG A 85 29.54 -34.68 57.71
CA ARG A 85 29.52 -35.45 56.45
C ARG A 85 28.10 -35.77 55.99
N ARG A 86 27.23 -36.20 56.90
CA ARG A 86 25.82 -36.48 56.57
C ARG A 86 25.09 -35.22 56.11
N THR A 87 25.26 -34.08 56.79
CA THR A 87 24.62 -32.82 56.35
C THR A 87 25.20 -32.34 55.02
N GLN A 88 26.51 -32.52 54.80
CA GLN A 88 27.15 -32.21 53.51
C GLN A 88 26.60 -33.09 52.37
N GLU A 89 26.40 -34.38 52.60
CA GLU A 89 25.76 -35.29 51.64
C GLU A 89 24.34 -34.82 51.28
N LEU A 90 23.53 -34.44 52.27
CA LEU A 90 22.18 -33.90 52.04
C LEU A 90 22.19 -32.57 51.28
N VAL A 91 23.15 -31.69 51.56
CA VAL A 91 23.35 -30.44 50.79
C VAL A 91 23.67 -30.77 49.33
N ASN A 92 24.59 -31.71 49.09
CA ASN A 92 24.98 -32.10 47.74
C ASN A 92 23.83 -32.76 46.98
N GLU A 93 23.06 -33.64 47.64
CA GLU A 93 21.86 -34.27 47.09
C GLU A 93 20.80 -33.22 46.73
N THR A 94 20.51 -32.28 47.64
CA THR A 94 19.55 -31.20 47.41
C THR A 94 20.00 -30.27 46.27
N LYS A 95 21.31 -29.98 46.17
CA LYS A 95 21.89 -29.22 45.04
C LYS A 95 21.70 -29.96 43.72
N HIS A 96 21.93 -31.27 43.71
CA HIS A 96 21.75 -32.09 42.53
C HIS A 96 20.28 -32.17 42.09
N GLU A 97 19.36 -32.40 43.03
CA GLU A 97 17.92 -32.40 42.79
C GLU A 97 17.45 -31.06 42.20
N ARG A 98 17.94 -29.94 42.75
CA ARG A 98 17.65 -28.60 42.23
C ARG A 98 18.17 -28.41 40.80
N GLN A 99 19.37 -28.90 40.49
CA GLN A 99 19.94 -28.80 39.14
C GLN A 99 19.16 -29.63 38.12
N LEU A 100 18.78 -30.86 38.47
CA LEU A 100 17.93 -31.70 37.64
C LEU A 100 16.60 -31.00 37.39
N ARG A 101 15.95 -30.53 38.46
CA ARG A 101 14.66 -29.85 38.36
C ARG A 101 14.72 -28.57 37.50
N GLN A 102 15.78 -27.80 37.64
CA GLN A 102 16.04 -26.64 36.79
C GLN A 102 16.13 -27.03 35.31
N SER A 103 16.84 -28.12 34.97
CA SER A 103 16.95 -28.58 33.58
C SER A 103 15.62 -29.09 33.02
N GLU A 104 14.83 -29.80 33.81
CA GLU A 104 13.50 -30.28 33.43
C GLU A 104 12.54 -29.13 33.10
N ILE A 105 12.43 -28.16 34.01
CA ILE A 105 11.54 -26.99 33.82
C ILE A 105 12.02 -26.20 32.61
N ALA A 106 13.32 -25.99 32.47
CA ALA A 106 13.87 -25.25 31.35
C ALA A 106 13.54 -25.92 30.00
N GLU A 107 13.64 -27.25 29.91
CA GLU A 107 13.27 -28.00 28.72
C GLU A 107 11.76 -27.93 28.45
N GLN A 108 10.93 -28.14 29.47
CA GLN A 108 9.48 -28.05 29.34
C GLN A 108 9.03 -26.68 28.83
N VAL A 109 9.61 -25.61 29.38
CA VAL A 109 9.34 -24.23 28.96
C VAL A 109 9.76 -24.01 27.51
N ARG A 110 10.97 -24.44 27.12
CA ARG A 110 11.45 -24.28 25.73
C ARG A 110 10.53 -24.99 24.74
N GLN A 111 10.17 -26.24 25.03
CA GLN A 111 9.27 -27.02 24.19
C GLN A 111 7.86 -26.41 24.16
N ALA A 112 7.33 -25.95 25.29
CA ALA A 112 6.04 -25.30 25.36
C ALA A 112 6.01 -24.01 24.53
N ASN A 113 7.04 -23.17 24.65
CA ASN A 113 7.14 -21.93 23.87
C ASN A 113 7.21 -22.22 22.37
N LEU A 114 8.02 -23.20 21.96
CA LEU A 114 8.10 -23.62 20.56
C LEU A 114 6.75 -24.12 20.04
N LYS A 115 6.08 -24.99 20.80
CA LYS A 115 4.77 -25.52 20.44
C LYS A 115 3.72 -24.43 20.34
N ASN A 116 3.66 -23.51 21.31
CA ASN A 116 2.73 -22.38 21.28
C ASN A 116 2.93 -21.50 20.04
N ALA A 117 4.18 -21.27 19.64
CA ALA A 117 4.48 -20.51 18.42
C ALA A 117 4.05 -21.27 17.15
N GLN A 118 4.24 -22.60 17.11
CA GLN A 118 3.76 -23.44 16.01
C GLN A 118 2.22 -23.46 15.93
N ASP A 119 1.53 -23.59 17.06
CA ASP A 119 0.07 -23.56 17.14
C ASP A 119 -0.48 -22.21 16.67
N LEU A 120 0.18 -21.10 17.03
CA LEU A 120 -0.14 -19.77 16.52
C LEU A 120 -0.02 -19.71 14.99
N LEU A 121 1.07 -20.25 14.41
CA LEU A 121 1.25 -20.26 12.96
C LEU A 121 0.12 -21.03 12.25
N ILE A 122 -0.31 -22.17 12.80
CA ILE A 122 -1.44 -22.95 12.26
C ILE A 122 -2.73 -22.12 12.25
N VAL A 123 -2.99 -21.37 13.33
CA VAL A 123 -4.16 -20.47 13.40
C VAL A 123 -4.08 -19.35 12.34
N LEU A 124 -2.89 -18.76 12.15
CA LEU A 124 -2.68 -17.74 11.12
C LEU A 124 -2.86 -18.30 9.70
N GLN A 125 -2.38 -19.52 9.45
CA GLN A 125 -2.57 -20.23 8.18
C GLN A 125 -4.06 -20.47 7.90
N GLY A 126 -4.82 -20.99 8.87
CA GLY A 126 -6.26 -21.19 8.71
C GLY A 126 -7.01 -19.87 8.44
N ARG A 127 -6.61 -18.78 9.09
CA ARG A 127 -7.16 -17.45 8.80
C ARG A 127 -6.82 -16.97 7.39
N SER A 128 -5.63 -17.31 6.88
CA SER A 128 -5.19 -16.95 5.53
C SER A 128 -6.01 -17.68 4.48
N GLU A 129 -6.29 -18.97 4.68
CA GLU A 129 -7.13 -19.75 3.80
C GLU A 129 -8.56 -19.20 3.72
N GLU A 130 -9.14 -18.83 4.87
CA GLU A 130 -10.49 -18.24 4.89
C GLU A 130 -10.52 -16.87 4.21
N LEU A 131 -9.50 -16.04 4.40
CA LEU A 131 -9.42 -14.74 3.74
C LEU A 131 -9.28 -14.90 2.21
N GLU A 132 -8.51 -15.88 1.75
CA GLU A 132 -8.41 -16.19 0.32
C GLU A 132 -9.76 -16.60 -0.27
N ARG A 133 -10.55 -17.41 0.46
CA ARG A 133 -11.90 -17.79 0.05
C ARG A 133 -12.81 -16.57 -0.09
N LEU A 134 -12.79 -15.66 0.88
CA LEU A 134 -13.55 -14.40 0.82
C LEU A 134 -13.13 -13.51 -0.35
N ARG A 135 -11.82 -13.48 -0.67
CA ARG A 135 -11.32 -12.73 -1.84
C ARG A 135 -11.85 -13.31 -3.13
N LEU A 136 -11.76 -14.63 -3.31
CA LEU A 136 -12.26 -15.32 -4.49
C LEU A 136 -13.78 -15.12 -4.68
N GLU A 137 -14.54 -15.15 -3.59
CA GLU A 137 -15.97 -14.86 -3.63
C GLU A 137 -16.25 -13.42 -4.07
N ALA A 138 -15.57 -12.44 -3.47
CA ALA A 138 -15.73 -11.03 -3.83
C ALA A 138 -15.29 -10.73 -5.28
N GLU A 139 -14.24 -11.40 -5.78
CA GLU A 139 -13.81 -11.32 -7.17
C GLU A 139 -14.88 -11.88 -8.13
N ALA A 140 -15.48 -13.02 -7.80
CA ALA A 140 -16.58 -13.60 -8.57
C ALA A 140 -17.79 -12.64 -8.62
N GLN A 141 -18.19 -12.09 -7.48
CA GLN A 141 -19.29 -11.12 -7.39
C GLN A 141 -19.00 -9.86 -8.22
N LYS A 142 -17.75 -9.36 -8.19
CA LYS A 142 -17.32 -8.22 -9.01
C LYS A 142 -17.48 -8.53 -10.51
N LYS A 143 -17.02 -9.71 -10.94
CA LYS A 143 -17.11 -10.13 -12.35
C LYS A 143 -18.56 -10.22 -12.81
N ASP A 144 -19.44 -10.79 -12.01
CA ASP A 144 -20.86 -10.90 -12.33
C ASP A 144 -21.53 -9.51 -12.42
N LEU A 145 -21.18 -8.60 -11.50
CA LEU A 145 -21.65 -7.22 -11.54
C LEU A 145 -21.18 -6.48 -12.79
N ASP A 146 -19.91 -6.65 -13.18
CA ASP A 146 -19.35 -6.04 -14.38
C ASP A 146 -20.05 -6.55 -15.65
N LEU A 147 -20.36 -7.85 -15.73
CA LEU A 147 -21.15 -8.43 -16.82
C LEU A 147 -22.58 -7.85 -16.87
N ALA A 148 -23.26 -7.79 -15.74
CA ALA A 148 -24.61 -7.23 -15.64
C ALA A 148 -24.63 -5.75 -16.07
N ARG A 149 -23.57 -5.00 -15.73
CA ARG A 149 -23.42 -3.60 -16.14
C ARG A 149 -23.25 -3.44 -17.65
N VAL A 150 -22.39 -4.25 -18.26
CA VAL A 150 -22.22 -4.24 -19.73
C VAL A 150 -23.56 -4.51 -20.43
N GLN A 151 -24.31 -5.50 -19.96
CA GLN A 151 -25.65 -5.79 -20.51
C GLN A 151 -26.63 -4.63 -20.32
N TYR A 152 -26.59 -3.97 -19.16
CA TYR A 152 -27.41 -2.80 -18.89
C TYR A 152 -27.07 -1.62 -19.80
N GLU A 153 -25.78 -1.31 -19.98
CA GLU A 153 -25.31 -0.24 -20.87
C GLU A 153 -25.71 -0.51 -22.33
N GLN A 154 -25.61 -1.75 -22.79
CA GLN A 154 -26.12 -2.15 -24.12
C GLN A 154 -27.62 -1.91 -24.27
N ARG A 155 -28.42 -2.28 -23.26
CA ARG A 155 -29.88 -2.05 -23.27
C ARG A 155 -30.23 -0.56 -23.25
N LEU A 156 -29.45 0.26 -22.54
CA LEU A 156 -29.62 1.71 -22.55
C LEU A 156 -29.36 2.29 -23.94
N ALA A 157 -28.27 1.88 -24.59
CA ALA A 157 -27.95 2.32 -25.95
C ALA A 157 -29.07 1.95 -26.94
N ILE A 158 -29.55 0.70 -26.90
CA ILE A 158 -30.67 0.25 -27.75
C ILE A 158 -31.95 1.04 -27.46
N ARG A 159 -32.23 1.34 -26.18
CA ARG A 159 -33.38 2.17 -25.80
C ARG A 159 -33.28 3.57 -26.40
N ASP A 160 -32.10 4.19 -26.33
CA ASP A 160 -31.89 5.55 -26.79
C ASP A 160 -31.94 5.65 -28.32
N GLU A 161 -31.38 4.67 -29.03
CA GLU A 161 -31.56 4.50 -30.47
C GLU A 161 -33.05 4.38 -30.84
N ARG A 162 -33.79 3.51 -30.15
CA ARG A 162 -35.24 3.34 -30.38
C ARG A 162 -36.04 4.61 -30.12
N LYS A 163 -35.65 5.41 -29.13
CA LYS A 163 -36.28 6.72 -28.87
C LYS A 163 -36.03 7.70 -30.01
N GLN A 164 -34.79 7.77 -30.51
CA GLN A 164 -34.45 8.62 -31.65
C GLN A 164 -35.26 8.22 -32.89
N VAL A 165 -35.32 6.93 -33.20
CA VAL A 165 -36.13 6.41 -34.32
C VAL A 165 -37.62 6.74 -34.13
N LEU A 166 -38.16 6.62 -32.92
CA LEU A 166 -39.55 7.00 -32.65
C LEU A 166 -39.80 8.49 -32.88
N ASP A 167 -38.86 9.35 -32.49
CA ASP A 167 -38.99 10.79 -32.68
C ASP A 167 -38.86 11.19 -34.16
N GLU A 168 -38.00 10.52 -34.93
CA GLU A 168 -37.92 10.66 -36.39
C GLU A 168 -39.21 10.23 -37.10
N ILE A 169 -39.80 9.10 -36.68
CA ILE A 169 -41.09 8.62 -37.21
C ILE A 169 -42.19 9.63 -36.90
N LYS A 170 -42.25 10.19 -35.68
CA LYS A 170 -43.23 11.23 -35.34
C LYS A 170 -43.07 12.47 -36.21
N ALA A 171 -41.84 12.96 -36.38
CA ALA A 171 -41.56 14.12 -37.23
C ALA A 171 -42.00 13.87 -38.69
N THR A 172 -41.78 12.64 -39.18
CA THR A 172 -42.23 12.21 -40.51
C THR A 172 -43.75 12.21 -40.61
N ILE A 173 -44.46 11.67 -39.61
CA ILE A 173 -45.94 11.67 -39.56
C ILE A 173 -46.48 13.10 -39.52
N GLU A 174 -45.89 13.99 -38.70
CA GLU A 174 -46.27 15.40 -38.64
C GLU A 174 -46.06 16.10 -39.99
N SER A 175 -44.94 15.84 -40.67
CA SER A 175 -44.68 16.35 -42.02
C SER A 175 -45.75 15.89 -43.02
N TYR A 176 -46.10 14.59 -43.04
CA TYR A 176 -47.15 14.09 -43.92
C TYR A 176 -48.52 14.67 -43.58
N ARG A 177 -48.83 14.84 -42.29
CA ARG A 177 -50.07 15.47 -41.84
C ARG A 177 -50.16 16.92 -42.30
N MET A 178 -49.08 17.70 -42.18
CA MET A 178 -49.03 19.07 -42.70
C MET A 178 -49.27 19.13 -44.22
N MET A 179 -48.72 18.18 -44.99
CA MET A 179 -48.96 18.10 -46.44
C MET A 179 -50.40 17.73 -46.80
N HIS A 180 -51.05 16.87 -46.00
CA HIS A 180 -52.41 16.40 -46.27
C HIS A 180 -53.49 17.39 -45.80
N ASP A 181 -53.34 17.95 -44.59
CA ASP A 181 -54.35 18.80 -43.97
C ASP A 181 -54.34 20.24 -44.52
N ASP A 182 -53.26 20.66 -45.21
CA ASP A 182 -53.13 22.01 -45.79
C ASP A 182 -52.41 22.04 -47.16
N PRO A 183 -53.04 21.49 -48.23
CA PRO A 183 -52.42 21.36 -49.55
C PRO A 183 -52.31 22.69 -50.34
N GLU A 184 -53.07 23.72 -49.97
CA GLU A 184 -53.23 24.96 -50.75
C GLU A 184 -52.51 26.18 -50.13
N THR A 185 -51.78 26.04 -49.02
CA THR A 185 -51.04 27.17 -48.44
C THR A 185 -49.67 27.35 -49.13
N PRO A 186 -49.44 28.43 -49.90
CA PRO A 186 -48.16 28.66 -50.55
C PRO A 186 -47.08 28.87 -49.48
N LYS A 187 -46.09 27.95 -49.44
CA LYS A 187 -44.97 27.92 -48.47
C LYS A 187 -44.11 29.19 -48.45
N VAL A 188 -44.22 30.05 -49.45
CA VAL A 188 -43.55 31.35 -49.51
C VAL A 188 -44.54 32.36 -50.11
N GLN A 189 -45.04 33.28 -49.29
CA GLN A 189 -45.67 34.49 -49.82
C GLN A 189 -44.54 35.40 -50.32
N SER A 190 -44.55 35.72 -51.61
CA SER A 190 -43.62 36.72 -52.17
C SER A 190 -43.99 38.08 -51.59
N VAL A 191 -43.31 38.48 -50.52
CA VAL A 191 -43.62 39.72 -49.77
C VAL A 191 -43.10 40.97 -50.51
N GLY A 192 -42.23 40.79 -51.51
CA GLY A 192 -41.74 41.89 -52.36
C GLY A 192 -40.42 41.61 -53.06
N TYR A 193 -39.99 42.54 -53.91
CA TYR A 193 -38.70 42.49 -54.59
C TYR A 193 -37.54 42.80 -53.62
N ALA A 194 -36.42 42.08 -53.77
CA ALA A 194 -35.23 42.31 -52.96
C ALA A 194 -34.62 43.70 -53.27
N PRO A 195 -34.32 44.54 -52.26
CA PRO A 195 -33.70 45.84 -52.48
C PRO A 195 -32.25 45.69 -52.96
N ALA A 196 -31.79 46.64 -53.77
CA ALA A 196 -30.39 46.68 -54.19
C ALA A 196 -29.47 46.89 -52.98
N PRO A 197 -28.33 46.17 -52.88
CA PRO A 197 -27.43 46.27 -51.74
C PRO A 197 -26.82 47.67 -51.67
N LEU A 198 -26.94 48.32 -50.51
CA LEU A 198 -26.46 49.69 -50.28
C LEU A 198 -24.95 49.74 -50.02
N GLU A 199 -24.38 48.67 -49.49
CA GLU A 199 -22.96 48.60 -49.10
C GLU A 199 -22.37 47.24 -49.46
N VAL A 200 -21.09 47.25 -49.81
CA VAL A 200 -20.31 46.02 -50.00
C VAL A 200 -20.01 45.42 -48.63
N SER A 201 -20.52 44.21 -48.38
CA SER A 201 -20.30 43.50 -47.10
C SER A 201 -18.81 43.23 -46.84
N SER A 202 -18.01 43.04 -47.89
CA SER A 202 -16.56 42.87 -47.79
C SER A 202 -15.87 43.19 -49.14
N PRO A 203 -14.60 43.65 -49.13
CA PRO A 203 -13.73 43.91 -47.99
C PRO A 203 -13.87 45.33 -47.41
N ARG A 204 -14.00 45.42 -46.07
CA ARG A 204 -14.05 46.69 -45.33
C ARG A 204 -12.66 47.19 -45.00
N TRP A 205 -12.16 48.16 -45.77
CA TRP A 205 -10.82 48.74 -45.65
C TRP A 205 -10.45 49.14 -44.20
N GLU A 206 -11.44 49.57 -43.42
CA GLU A 206 -11.34 49.96 -42.01
C GLU A 206 -10.72 48.88 -41.12
N PHE A 207 -10.96 47.60 -41.42
CA PHE A 207 -10.44 46.47 -40.64
C PHE A 207 -9.16 45.89 -41.23
N TYR A 208 -9.08 45.79 -42.55
CA TYR A 208 -7.94 45.15 -43.23
C TYR A 208 -6.66 45.98 -43.13
N PHE A 209 -6.76 47.31 -43.17
CA PHE A 209 -5.58 48.18 -43.15
C PHE A 209 -4.83 48.15 -41.79
N PRO A 210 -5.49 48.35 -40.63
CA PRO A 210 -4.80 48.24 -39.34
C PRO A 210 -4.34 46.81 -39.05
N GLY A 211 -5.18 45.82 -39.39
CA GLY A 211 -4.86 44.40 -39.20
C GLY A 211 -3.58 44.00 -39.95
N GLY A 212 -3.47 44.38 -41.22
CA GLY A 212 -2.28 44.11 -42.04
C GLY A 212 -1.02 44.79 -41.48
N THR A 213 -1.16 46.02 -40.97
CA THR A 213 -0.03 46.79 -40.43
C THR A 213 0.51 46.16 -39.14
N ILE A 214 -0.39 45.76 -38.21
CA ILE A 214 0.00 45.08 -36.96
C ILE A 214 0.70 43.75 -37.26
N LEU A 215 0.16 42.98 -38.20
CA LEU A 215 0.70 41.68 -38.57
C LEU A 215 2.09 41.82 -39.22
N GLY A 216 2.27 42.83 -40.07
CA GLY A 216 3.58 43.19 -40.64
C GLY A 216 4.61 43.57 -39.57
N PHE A 217 4.23 44.36 -38.56
CA PHE A 217 5.11 44.72 -37.44
C PHE A 217 5.52 43.50 -36.61
N MET A 218 4.57 42.63 -36.26
CA MET A 218 4.87 41.40 -35.52
C MET A 218 5.83 40.51 -36.29
N PHE A 219 5.63 40.38 -37.60
CA PHE A 219 6.52 39.61 -38.46
C PHE A 219 7.92 40.21 -38.53
N GLY A 220 8.04 41.53 -38.69
CA GLY A 220 9.32 42.23 -38.70
C GLY A 220 10.11 42.07 -37.40
N ILE A 221 9.44 42.18 -36.24
CA ILE A 221 10.07 41.95 -34.93
C ILE A 221 10.52 40.50 -34.79
N GLY A 222 9.66 39.55 -35.17
CA GLY A 222 10.00 38.12 -35.13
C GLY A 222 11.22 37.79 -35.98
N LEU A 223 11.33 38.40 -37.16
CA LEU A 223 12.47 38.22 -38.07
C LEU A 223 13.75 38.84 -37.51
N ALA A 224 13.66 40.02 -36.89
CA ALA A 224 14.81 40.66 -36.24
C ALA A 224 15.35 39.81 -35.07
N LEU A 225 14.48 39.26 -34.23
CA LEU A 225 14.87 38.36 -33.14
C LEU A 225 15.46 37.05 -33.65
N ALA A 226 14.91 36.49 -34.73
CA ALA A 226 15.44 35.29 -35.35
C ALA A 226 16.86 35.52 -35.90
N LEU A 227 17.12 36.68 -36.53
CA LEU A 227 18.44 37.06 -37.01
C LEU A 227 19.44 37.25 -35.86
N GLU A 228 19.01 37.87 -34.75
CA GLU A 228 19.85 38.02 -33.56
C GLU A 228 20.19 36.67 -32.93
N LEU A 229 19.23 35.76 -32.83
CA LEU A 229 19.46 34.40 -32.31
C LEU A 229 20.37 33.55 -33.20
N LEU A 230 20.44 33.84 -34.50
CA LEU A 230 21.39 33.20 -35.41
C LEU A 230 22.81 33.79 -35.34
N ASN A 231 22.99 34.98 -34.73
CA ASN A 231 24.28 35.65 -34.67
C ASN A 231 25.05 35.31 -33.36
N ASP A 232 25.81 34.22 -33.37
CA ASP A 232 26.49 33.67 -32.19
C ASP A 232 27.91 34.26 -31.98
N LEU A 233 28.02 35.60 -31.82
CA LEU A 233 29.32 36.29 -31.89
C LEU A 233 30.23 36.13 -30.64
N VAL A 234 29.73 35.81 -29.45
CA VAL A 234 30.60 35.53 -28.27
C VAL A 234 29.90 34.59 -27.28
N ARG A 235 30.25 33.30 -27.25
CA ARG A 235 29.68 32.34 -26.28
C ARG A 235 30.67 31.51 -25.47
N THR A 236 31.95 31.47 -25.83
CA THR A 236 32.95 30.76 -25.01
C THR A 236 33.97 31.70 -24.37
N PRO A 237 34.39 31.47 -23.11
CA PRO A 237 35.48 32.24 -22.48
C PRO A 237 36.79 32.20 -23.27
N ARG A 238 36.96 31.18 -24.12
CA ARG A 238 38.08 31.03 -25.07
C ARG A 238 38.00 31.97 -26.27
N ASP A 239 36.82 32.44 -26.67
CA ASP A 239 36.68 33.39 -27.78
C ASP A 239 37.02 34.83 -27.35
N VAL A 240 36.81 35.15 -26.07
CA VAL A 240 37.18 36.46 -25.48
C VAL A 240 38.70 36.67 -25.49
N THR A 241 39.50 35.61 -25.28
CA THR A 241 40.97 35.73 -25.28
C THR A 241 41.54 36.00 -26.67
N ARG A 242 40.89 35.49 -27.73
CA ARG A 242 41.34 35.66 -29.13
C ARG A 242 41.02 37.05 -29.69
N PHE A 243 39.92 37.66 -29.26
CA PHE A 243 39.51 38.99 -29.73
C PHE A 243 39.95 40.15 -28.82
N LEU A 244 40.10 39.94 -27.50
CA LEU A 244 40.43 41.02 -26.56
C LEU A 244 41.84 40.96 -25.92
N HIS A 245 42.68 39.94 -26.17
CA HIS A 245 44.08 39.86 -25.68
C HIS A 245 44.27 40.10 -24.17
N ILE A 246 43.30 39.74 -23.33
CA ILE A 246 43.41 39.89 -21.88
C ILE A 246 43.73 38.52 -21.25
N PRO A 247 44.83 38.37 -20.49
CA PRO A 247 45.16 37.10 -19.85
C PRO A 247 44.21 36.81 -18.70
N LEU A 248 43.60 35.62 -18.71
CA LEU A 248 42.73 35.14 -17.64
C LEU A 248 43.58 34.69 -16.44
N LEU A 249 43.43 35.37 -15.29
CA LEU A 249 43.90 34.90 -13.99
C LEU A 249 43.03 33.71 -13.56
N SER A 250 43.61 32.52 -13.50
CA SER A 250 42.94 31.35 -12.93
C SER A 250 42.76 31.51 -11.42
N VAL A 251 41.54 31.31 -10.92
CA VAL A 251 41.28 31.02 -9.51
C VAL A 251 40.27 29.86 -9.44
N VAL A 252 40.62 28.90 -8.58
CA VAL A 252 39.99 27.61 -8.18
C VAL A 252 38.58 27.34 -8.65
#